data_AF-A0A954VRW3-F1
#
_entry.id   AF-A0A954VRW3-F1
#
_cell.length_a   1.000
_cell.length_b   1.000
_cell.length_c   1.000
_cell.angle_alpha   90.00
_cell.angle_beta   90.00
_cell.angle_gamma   90.00
#
_symmetry.space_group_name_H-M   'P 1'
#
loop_
_entity.id
_entity.type
_entity.pdbx_description
1 polymer ?
#
loop_
_entity_poly.entity_id
_entity_poly.type
_entity_poly.pdbx_seq_one_letter_code
_entity_poly.pdbx_strand_id
1 'polypeptide(L)'
;MKFSVTTLIACVVAIGSTAFGQIAWEDFDGGATNLLSSSVPTIDGGGGDTFAVGALAAWPTTGNTPFALADNSVGDVGDTTAFEGDTEGVFGVNADFSNMFLGISDTRDDGENFTGDVTATWTFDVAGYSDLSLSIDLGSMEGSNFGYNDATSLLFSASLDGGATQTAIHVIPDTSGNAFSYRPLDDGVVVTEEAALIATGNNPVIKTFADSGLTTTDTYLDKSVVSGEFAGQLDSFTTALNGTGNQLTLMLTANVPFEAVAIDNIRINGVPEPSASLMSVLGILGVMMARRRGKE
;
A
#
# COMPACT_ATOMS: atom_id res chain seq x y z
N MET A 1 27.55 -63.71 21.98
CA MET A 1 26.42 -62.75 22.06
C MET A 1 26.89 -61.48 21.37
N LYS A 2 26.51 -61.27 20.10
CA LYS A 2 26.92 -60.12 19.29
C LYS A 2 25.92 -58.98 19.54
N PHE A 3 26.35 -57.88 20.14
CA PHE A 3 25.54 -56.67 20.21
C PHE A 3 25.73 -55.87 18.92
N SER A 4 24.67 -55.76 18.13
CA SER A 4 24.59 -54.87 16.98
C SER A 4 24.28 -53.46 17.49
N VAL A 5 25.23 -52.53 17.35
CA VAL A 5 25.02 -51.11 17.65
C VAL A 5 24.45 -50.46 16.40
N THR A 6 23.16 -50.18 16.41
CA THR A 6 22.51 -49.34 15.41
C THR A 6 21.56 -48.41 16.12
N THR A 7 22.05 -47.23 16.46
CA THR A 7 21.20 -46.06 16.73
C THR A 7 21.93 -44.83 16.22
N LEU A 8 21.75 -44.54 14.93
CA LEU A 8 22.08 -43.25 14.35
C LEU A 8 20.95 -42.30 14.80
N ILE A 9 21.24 -41.37 15.71
CA ILE A 9 20.31 -40.30 16.07
C ILE A 9 20.26 -39.36 14.87
N ALA A 10 19.20 -39.48 14.06
CA ALA A 10 18.86 -38.47 13.07
C ALA A 10 18.29 -37.25 13.82
N CYS A 11 19.14 -36.24 14.04
CA CYS A 11 18.68 -34.91 14.43
C CYS A 11 18.11 -34.26 13.16
N VAL A 12 16.81 -34.45 12.92
CA VAL A 12 16.06 -33.68 11.92
C VAL A 12 15.96 -32.26 12.48
N VAL A 13 16.83 -31.37 12.01
CA VAL A 13 16.61 -29.93 12.15
C VAL A 13 15.42 -29.63 11.25
N ALA A 14 14.24 -29.50 11.84
CA ALA A 14 13.12 -28.88 11.20
C ALA A 14 13.49 -27.41 10.97
N ILE A 15 14.00 -27.09 9.78
CA ILE A 15 13.98 -25.72 9.30
C ILE A 15 12.50 -25.45 9.05
N GLY A 16 11.80 -24.98 10.08
CA GLY A 16 10.45 -24.46 9.90
C GLY A 16 10.55 -23.37 8.84
N SER A 17 9.73 -23.45 7.80
CA SER A 17 9.51 -22.31 6.92
C SER A 17 9.07 -21.15 7.81
N THR A 18 9.95 -20.18 8.03
CA THR A 18 9.60 -18.96 8.74
C THR A 18 8.51 -18.28 7.91
N ALA A 19 7.32 -18.19 8.48
CA ALA A 19 6.17 -17.64 7.79
C ALA A 19 6.46 -16.16 7.48
N PHE A 20 6.31 -15.82 6.20
CA PHE A 20 6.21 -14.44 5.76
C PHE A 20 4.92 -13.87 6.35
N GLY A 21 5.00 -12.78 7.11
CA GLY A 21 3.84 -12.22 7.78
C GLY A 21 3.89 -10.70 7.87
N GLN A 22 2.74 -10.09 8.09
CA GLN A 22 2.62 -8.67 8.38
C GLN A 22 3.30 -8.35 9.71
N ILE A 23 4.22 -7.38 9.69
CA ILE A 23 5.04 -6.98 10.83
C ILE A 23 4.68 -5.59 11.33
N ALA A 24 4.25 -4.70 10.44
CA ALA A 24 3.85 -3.33 10.76
C ALA A 24 2.77 -2.88 9.78
N TRP A 25 1.90 -1.98 10.20
CA TRP A 25 0.85 -1.45 9.33
C TRP A 25 0.25 -0.13 9.85
N GLU A 26 -0.38 0.60 8.93
CA GLU A 26 -1.22 1.78 9.12
C GLU A 26 -2.38 1.70 8.13
N ASP A 27 -3.61 1.82 8.63
CA ASP A 27 -4.87 1.78 7.87
C ASP A 27 -5.69 3.05 8.01
N PHE A 28 -5.16 4.07 8.67
CA PHE A 28 -5.80 5.35 8.92
C PHE A 28 -7.04 5.32 9.84
N ASP A 29 -7.60 4.15 10.14
CA ASP A 29 -8.70 3.94 11.11
C ASP A 29 -8.21 3.83 12.56
N GLY A 30 -6.90 3.67 12.73
CA GLY A 30 -6.26 3.51 14.02
C GLY A 30 -6.11 2.04 14.42
N GLY A 31 -5.16 1.79 15.32
CA GLY A 31 -4.74 0.42 15.63
C GLY A 31 -3.48 -0.03 14.89
N ALA A 32 -2.81 0.90 14.19
CA ALA A 32 -1.48 0.72 13.60
C ALA A 32 -0.53 -0.08 14.52
N THR A 33 0.11 -1.10 13.95
CA THR A 33 1.11 -1.91 14.67
C THR A 33 2.50 -1.49 14.24
N ASN A 34 3.41 -1.35 15.22
CA ASN A 34 4.81 -1.00 15.01
C ASN A 34 5.04 0.31 14.23
N LEU A 35 4.04 1.18 14.16
CA LEU A 35 4.20 2.55 13.70
C LEU A 35 4.83 3.39 14.83
N LEU A 36 6.03 3.91 14.58
CA LEU A 36 6.77 4.75 15.51
C LEU A 36 6.34 6.22 15.41
N SER A 37 6.10 6.69 14.18
CA SER A 37 5.61 8.03 13.91
C SER A 37 5.00 8.13 12.52
N SER A 38 4.03 9.02 12.36
CA SER A 38 3.50 9.43 11.07
C SER A 38 3.36 10.96 11.01
N SER A 39 3.41 11.50 9.80
CA SER A 39 3.11 12.89 9.50
C SER A 39 2.35 12.94 8.18
N VAL A 40 1.03 13.03 8.28
CA VAL A 40 0.12 13.23 7.14
C VAL A 40 -0.56 14.58 7.34
N PRO A 41 -0.13 15.65 6.66
CA PRO A 41 -0.81 16.94 6.78
C PRO A 41 -2.24 16.83 6.25
N THR A 42 -3.14 17.61 6.85
CA THR A 42 -4.46 17.89 6.30
C THR A 42 -4.38 19.20 5.53
N ILE A 43 -4.55 19.12 4.22
CA ILE A 43 -4.59 20.26 3.31
C ILE A 43 -5.92 20.23 2.60
N ASP A 44 -6.63 21.35 2.67
CA ASP A 44 -7.96 21.54 2.10
C ASP A 44 -7.89 22.76 1.19
N GLY A 45 -8.02 22.54 -0.12
CA GLY A 45 -8.11 23.64 -1.09
C GLY A 45 -9.52 24.15 -1.29
N GLY A 46 -10.53 23.48 -0.71
CA GLY A 46 -11.95 23.68 -1.02
C GLY A 46 -12.32 23.04 -2.36
N GLY A 47 -13.61 23.03 -2.69
CA GLY A 47 -14.08 22.70 -4.04
C GLY A 47 -13.90 21.25 -4.52
N GLY A 48 -13.14 20.40 -3.84
CA GLY A 48 -12.77 19.05 -4.27
C GLY A 48 -11.28 18.75 -4.08
N ASP A 49 -10.47 19.79 -3.93
CA ASP A 49 -9.02 19.71 -3.75
C ASP A 49 -8.68 19.21 -2.35
N THR A 50 -7.88 18.16 -2.27
CA THR A 50 -7.62 17.51 -0.99
C THR A 50 -6.25 16.84 -0.94
N PHE A 51 -5.62 16.95 0.22
CA PHE A 51 -4.62 16.01 0.68
C PHE A 51 -4.89 15.77 2.16
N ALA A 52 -5.70 14.75 2.45
CA ALA A 52 -6.17 14.51 3.79
C ALA A 52 -6.53 13.05 4.00
N VAL A 53 -6.38 12.62 5.25
CA VAL A 53 -7.02 11.40 5.72
C VAL A 53 -8.46 11.72 6.10
N GLY A 54 -9.40 10.98 5.54
CA GLY A 54 -10.82 11.14 5.83
C GLY A 54 -11.59 9.86 5.55
N ALA A 55 -12.82 9.82 6.04
CA ALA A 55 -13.81 8.82 5.64
C ALA A 55 -14.95 9.52 4.91
N LEU A 56 -15.71 8.79 4.11
CA LEU A 56 -16.87 9.35 3.38
C LEU A 56 -17.88 10.09 4.28
N ALA A 57 -18.05 9.69 5.55
CA ALA A 57 -18.94 10.40 6.49
C ALA A 57 -18.28 11.59 7.21
N ALA A 58 -16.96 11.73 7.13
CA ALA A 58 -16.21 12.68 7.93
C ALA A 58 -14.88 13.01 7.26
N TRP A 59 -14.93 14.01 6.37
CA TRP A 59 -13.72 14.65 5.85
C TRP A 59 -13.33 15.83 6.72
N PRO A 60 -12.02 16.04 6.97
CA PRO A 60 -11.54 17.19 7.73
C PRO A 60 -11.53 18.50 6.92
N THR A 61 -12.04 18.48 5.68
CA THR A 61 -12.11 19.62 4.75
C THR A 61 -13.34 20.50 5.03
N THR A 62 -13.23 21.78 4.69
CA THR A 62 -14.27 22.81 4.75
C THR A 62 -15.16 22.77 3.51
N GLY A 63 -15.60 21.57 3.14
CA GLY A 63 -16.40 21.37 1.93
C GLY A 63 -17.05 20.00 1.85
N ASN A 64 -17.09 19.27 2.98
CA ASN A 64 -17.60 17.91 3.08
C ASN A 64 -16.84 16.94 2.15
N THR A 65 -17.48 15.92 1.56
CA THR A 65 -16.77 14.87 0.81
C THR A 65 -16.17 15.44 -0.48
N PRO A 66 -14.87 15.30 -0.74
CA PRO A 66 -14.27 15.77 -1.99
C PRO A 66 -14.92 15.05 -3.17
N PHE A 67 -15.59 15.81 -4.04
CA PHE A 67 -16.37 15.25 -5.14
C PHE A 67 -15.52 14.33 -6.04
N ALA A 68 -14.27 14.72 -6.34
CA ALA A 68 -13.36 13.93 -7.18
C ALA A 68 -13.03 12.53 -6.62
N LEU A 69 -13.22 12.29 -5.31
CA LEU A 69 -13.00 10.97 -4.70
C LEU A 69 -14.25 10.07 -4.74
N ALA A 70 -15.45 10.64 -4.89
CA ALA A 70 -16.71 9.95 -4.67
C ALA A 70 -17.64 10.02 -5.90
N ASP A 71 -18.20 8.88 -6.29
CA ASP A 71 -19.08 8.73 -7.46
C ASP A 71 -20.51 9.30 -7.22
N ASN A 72 -21.35 9.32 -8.26
CA ASN A 72 -22.72 9.85 -8.33
C ASN A 72 -23.73 9.20 -7.37
N SER A 73 -23.27 8.21 -6.63
CA SER A 73 -24.05 7.38 -5.75
C SER A 73 -23.81 7.74 -4.28
N VAL A 74 -22.75 8.53 -4.03
CA VAL A 74 -22.39 9.08 -2.73
C VAL A 74 -22.88 10.53 -2.69
N GLY A 75 -23.61 10.85 -1.63
CA GLY A 75 -24.03 12.22 -1.34
C GLY A 75 -22.99 12.93 -0.50
N ASP A 76 -23.07 14.26 -0.53
CA ASP A 76 -22.24 15.10 0.31
C ASP A 76 -22.50 14.87 1.82
N VAL A 77 -21.51 15.10 2.69
CA VAL A 77 -21.69 14.90 4.14
C VAL A 77 -22.78 15.84 4.67
N GLY A 78 -23.93 15.26 5.03
CA GLY A 78 -25.09 16.01 5.53
C GLY A 78 -26.05 16.49 4.42
N ASP A 79 -25.75 16.20 3.16
CA ASP A 79 -26.71 16.22 2.07
C ASP A 79 -27.28 14.81 1.84
N THR A 80 -28.52 14.75 1.39
CA THR A 80 -29.19 13.51 1.00
C THR A 80 -29.24 13.33 -0.51
N THR A 81 -28.79 14.32 -1.29
CA THR A 81 -28.69 14.22 -2.75
C THR A 81 -27.29 13.79 -3.16
N ALA A 82 -27.24 12.77 -4.01
CA ALA A 82 -26.01 12.25 -4.58
C ALA A 82 -25.49 13.17 -5.70
N PHE A 83 -24.21 13.05 -6.07
CA PHE A 83 -23.62 13.82 -7.18
C PHE A 83 -24.14 13.32 -8.54
N GLU A 84 -25.43 13.55 -8.86
CA GLU A 84 -26.19 12.92 -9.98
C GLU A 84 -25.55 12.97 -11.40
N GLY A 85 -24.43 13.66 -11.60
CA GLY A 85 -23.68 13.73 -12.87
C GLY A 85 -22.21 13.29 -12.82
N ASP A 86 -21.67 12.86 -11.69
CA ASP A 86 -20.26 12.45 -11.54
C ASP A 86 -20.14 10.93 -11.60
N THR A 87 -19.68 10.32 -12.71
CA THR A 87 -19.50 8.86 -12.79
C THR A 87 -18.05 8.41 -12.48
N GLU A 88 -17.21 9.35 -12.06
CA GLU A 88 -15.78 9.28 -12.33
C GLU A 88 -14.94 8.95 -11.09
N GLY A 89 -15.54 9.06 -9.89
CA GLY A 89 -14.86 8.92 -8.60
C GLY A 89 -14.10 7.61 -8.35
N VAL A 90 -13.44 7.52 -7.20
CA VAL A 90 -12.70 6.31 -6.78
C VAL A 90 -13.61 5.34 -6.03
N PHE A 91 -14.59 5.86 -5.28
CA PHE A 91 -15.50 5.10 -4.41
C PHE A 91 -16.98 5.30 -4.75
N GLY A 92 -17.76 4.22 -4.57
CA GLY A 92 -19.21 4.18 -4.77
C GLY A 92 -20.05 4.00 -3.47
N VAL A 93 -21.33 3.56 -3.59
CA VAL A 93 -22.39 3.49 -2.54
C VAL A 93 -21.94 2.79 -1.25
N ASN A 94 -20.87 2.02 -1.32
CA ASN A 94 -20.52 1.03 -0.32
C ASN A 94 -19.07 1.16 0.18
N ALA A 95 -18.52 2.38 0.26
CA ALA A 95 -17.38 2.61 1.14
C ALA A 95 -17.90 2.79 2.57
N ASP A 96 -17.53 1.84 3.43
CA ASP A 96 -17.94 1.79 4.83
C ASP A 96 -17.65 3.11 5.55
N PHE A 97 -18.64 3.61 6.30
CA PHE A 97 -18.51 4.84 7.09
C PHE A 97 -17.49 4.73 8.23
N SER A 98 -16.90 3.54 8.44
CA SER A 98 -15.78 3.29 9.35
C SER A 98 -14.44 3.00 8.69
N ASN A 99 -14.27 3.27 7.38
CA ASN A 99 -12.98 3.08 6.68
C ASN A 99 -12.40 4.43 6.19
N MET A 100 -11.30 4.86 6.81
CA MET A 100 -10.56 6.06 6.47
C MET A 100 -9.50 5.74 5.42
N PHE A 101 -9.28 6.69 4.52
CA PHE A 101 -8.23 6.59 3.53
C PHE A 101 -7.58 7.96 3.32
N LEU A 102 -6.37 7.96 2.79
CA LEU A 102 -5.72 9.17 2.32
C LEU A 102 -6.19 9.49 0.90
N GLY A 103 -7.01 10.54 0.78
CA GLY A 103 -7.46 11.08 -0.49
C GLY A 103 -6.51 12.17 -1.01
N ILE A 104 -6.25 12.14 -2.31
CA ILE A 104 -5.40 13.12 -3.00
C ILE A 104 -6.11 13.57 -4.27
N SER A 105 -6.39 14.86 -4.40
CA SER A 105 -6.97 15.46 -5.61
C SER A 105 -6.54 16.91 -5.71
N ASP A 106 -6.41 17.38 -6.96
CA ASP A 106 -6.09 18.75 -7.34
C ASP A 106 -5.00 19.43 -6.47
N THR A 107 -3.86 18.77 -6.39
CA THR A 107 -2.67 19.31 -5.71
C THR A 107 -2.01 20.47 -6.48
N ARG A 108 -2.63 20.99 -7.55
CA ARG A 108 -2.11 22.11 -8.34
C ARG A 108 -3.23 22.94 -9.01
N ASP A 109 -4.25 23.35 -8.27
CA ASP A 109 -5.22 24.30 -8.80
C ASP A 109 -4.64 25.73 -8.86
N ASP A 110 -5.00 26.49 -9.89
CA ASP A 110 -4.35 27.74 -10.29
C ASP A 110 -4.71 28.98 -9.44
N GLY A 111 -5.13 28.76 -8.17
CA GLY A 111 -5.93 29.74 -7.43
C GLY A 111 -5.68 29.96 -5.94
N GLU A 112 -4.61 29.43 -5.32
CA GLU A 112 -4.00 29.86 -4.01
C GLU A 112 -3.74 28.76 -2.95
N ASN A 113 -4.21 27.51 -3.08
CA ASN A 113 -4.11 26.52 -1.98
C ASN A 113 -3.06 25.41 -2.17
N PHE A 114 -2.71 25.04 -3.40
CA PHE A 114 -1.65 24.07 -3.67
C PHE A 114 -0.60 24.63 -4.64
N THR A 115 0.67 24.67 -4.23
CA THR A 115 1.76 25.25 -5.05
C THR A 115 2.80 24.21 -5.49
N GLY A 116 2.51 22.92 -5.37
CA GLY A 116 3.45 21.86 -5.69
C GLY A 116 3.20 20.56 -4.93
N ASP A 117 4.23 19.74 -4.87
CA ASP A 117 4.13 18.38 -4.33
C ASP A 117 3.74 18.38 -2.84
N VAL A 118 2.82 17.49 -2.48
CA VAL A 118 2.42 17.23 -1.09
C VAL A 118 3.12 15.97 -0.57
N THR A 119 3.40 15.93 0.73
CA THR A 119 4.21 14.87 1.30
C THR A 119 3.61 14.30 2.57
N ALA A 120 3.66 12.98 2.70
CA ALA A 120 3.37 12.25 3.93
C ALA A 120 4.52 11.32 4.29
N THR A 121 4.73 11.09 5.58
CA THR A 121 5.79 10.20 6.07
C THR A 121 5.28 9.25 7.14
N TRP A 122 5.86 8.05 7.15
CA TRP A 122 5.64 7.03 8.17
C TRP A 122 6.97 6.40 8.54
N THR A 123 7.15 6.09 9.82
CA THR A 123 8.32 5.36 10.32
C THR A 123 7.84 4.15 11.09
N PHE A 124 8.26 2.96 10.68
CA PHE A 124 7.89 1.69 11.27
C PHE A 124 9.09 1.03 11.95
N ASP A 125 8.85 0.34 13.07
CA ASP A 125 9.78 -0.62 13.66
C ASP A 125 9.72 -1.95 12.89
N VAL A 126 10.86 -2.35 12.35
CA VAL A 126 11.05 -3.59 11.58
C VAL A 126 12.18 -4.44 12.18
N ALA A 127 12.59 -4.15 13.42
CA ALA A 127 13.70 -4.82 14.08
C ALA A 127 13.47 -6.34 14.20
N GLY A 128 14.51 -7.10 13.85
CA GLY A 128 14.47 -8.56 13.90
C GLY A 128 13.73 -9.22 12.72
N TYR A 129 13.48 -8.48 11.64
CA TYR A 129 12.94 -9.01 10.39
C TYR A 129 13.87 -8.74 9.20
N SER A 130 13.89 -9.67 8.26
CA SER A 130 14.56 -9.58 6.97
C SER A 130 13.56 -9.82 5.82
N ASP A 131 14.03 -9.73 4.57
CA ASP A 131 13.23 -9.98 3.37
C ASP A 131 11.94 -9.14 3.36
N LEU A 132 12.07 -7.84 3.62
CA LEU A 132 10.92 -6.96 3.79
C LEU A 132 10.16 -6.75 2.47
N SER A 133 8.84 -6.60 2.56
CA SER A 133 8.02 -6.08 1.46
C SER A 133 7.08 -4.99 1.93
N LEU A 134 6.76 -4.08 1.01
CA LEU A 134 5.75 -3.05 1.15
C LEU A 134 4.53 -3.47 0.34
N SER A 135 3.35 -3.40 0.95
CA SER A 135 2.04 -3.49 0.31
C SER A 135 1.29 -2.21 0.63
N ILE A 136 0.70 -1.57 -0.38
CA ILE A 136 -0.17 -0.39 -0.24
C ILE A 136 -1.39 -0.62 -1.10
N ASP A 137 -2.57 -0.32 -0.59
CA ASP A 137 -3.80 -0.38 -1.36
C ASP A 137 -4.01 0.98 -2.05
N LEU A 138 -4.14 0.96 -3.38
CA LEU A 138 -4.19 2.17 -4.21
C LEU A 138 -5.37 2.09 -5.17
N GLY A 139 -6.02 3.23 -5.40
CA GLY A 139 -7.02 3.37 -6.44
C GLY A 139 -7.01 4.74 -7.07
N SER A 140 -7.53 4.83 -8.28
CA SER A 140 -7.55 6.05 -9.06
C SER A 140 -8.92 6.25 -9.68
N MET A 141 -9.33 7.51 -9.78
CA MET A 141 -10.51 7.93 -10.52
C MET A 141 -10.27 7.69 -12.02
N GLU A 142 -11.35 7.52 -12.78
CA GLU A 142 -11.23 7.49 -14.24
C GLU A 142 -11.01 8.92 -14.75
N GLY A 143 -10.09 9.11 -15.68
CA GLY A 143 -9.82 10.44 -16.19
C GLY A 143 -10.80 10.79 -17.30
N SER A 144 -11.70 11.76 -17.11
CA SER A 144 -12.52 12.26 -18.23
C SER A 144 -11.81 13.41 -18.94
N ASN A 145 -12.52 14.48 -19.32
CA ASN A 145 -11.97 15.64 -20.04
C ASN A 145 -10.77 16.33 -19.34
N PHE A 146 -10.40 15.90 -18.12
CA PHE A 146 -9.30 16.39 -17.28
C PHE A 146 -8.26 15.31 -16.89
N GLY A 147 -8.13 14.25 -17.70
CA GLY A 147 -7.31 13.08 -17.39
C GLY A 147 -5.86 13.33 -16.97
N TYR A 148 -5.26 12.32 -16.34
CA TYR A 148 -3.87 12.36 -15.86
C TYR A 148 -2.89 12.80 -16.97
N ASN A 149 -1.93 13.64 -16.60
CA ASN A 149 -0.92 14.17 -17.51
C ASN A 149 0.50 13.91 -16.99
N ASP A 150 1.51 14.25 -17.79
CA ASP A 150 2.93 14.01 -17.46
C ASP A 150 3.41 14.61 -16.12
N ALA A 151 2.67 15.54 -15.52
CA ALA A 151 2.96 16.06 -14.19
C ALA A 151 2.46 15.14 -13.06
N THR A 152 1.47 14.29 -13.31
CA THR A 152 0.94 13.36 -12.31
C THR A 152 2.03 12.38 -11.85
N SER A 153 2.26 12.32 -10.54
CA SER A 153 3.25 11.45 -9.93
C SER A 153 2.91 11.16 -8.48
N LEU A 154 2.87 9.88 -8.09
CA LEU A 154 2.87 9.46 -6.69
C LEU A 154 4.08 8.59 -6.42
N LEU A 155 5.02 9.10 -5.64
CA LEU A 155 6.29 8.44 -5.34
C LEU A 155 6.34 8.00 -3.89
N PHE A 156 6.28 6.70 -3.67
CA PHE A 156 6.62 6.05 -2.41
C PHE A 156 8.09 5.66 -2.39
N SER A 157 8.84 6.33 -1.50
CA SER A 157 10.24 6.08 -1.28
C SER A 157 10.49 5.47 0.09
N ALA A 158 11.41 4.51 0.18
CA ALA A 158 11.73 3.76 1.39
C ALA A 158 13.21 3.92 1.76
N SER A 159 13.50 4.02 3.05
CA SER A 159 14.87 3.98 3.60
C SER A 159 14.90 3.19 4.90
N LEU A 160 15.91 2.32 5.05
CA LEU A 160 16.16 1.54 6.27
C LEU A 160 17.26 2.23 7.09
N ASP A 161 16.98 2.50 8.36
CA ASP A 161 17.89 3.12 9.34
C ASP A 161 18.56 4.43 8.84
N GLY A 162 17.86 5.21 8.00
CA GLY A 162 18.39 6.43 7.40
C GLY A 162 19.45 6.20 6.31
N GLY A 163 19.53 4.98 5.80
CA GLY A 163 20.39 4.59 4.68
C GLY A 163 19.90 5.13 3.33
N ALA A 164 20.44 4.56 2.25
CA ALA A 164 20.10 4.98 0.89
C ALA A 164 18.61 4.79 0.59
N THR A 165 17.98 5.81 0.04
CA THR A 165 16.58 5.76 -0.40
C THR A 165 16.43 4.88 -1.63
N GLN A 166 15.36 4.09 -1.66
CA GLN A 166 14.91 3.33 -2.82
C GLN A 166 13.50 3.74 -3.23
N THR A 167 13.23 3.73 -4.53
CA THR A 167 11.87 3.85 -5.07
C THR A 167 11.16 2.52 -4.84
N ALA A 168 10.19 2.51 -3.92
CA ALA A 168 9.38 1.34 -3.66
C ALA A 168 8.28 1.24 -4.72
N ILE A 169 7.37 2.22 -4.74
CA ILE A 169 6.28 2.31 -5.74
C ILE A 169 6.28 3.72 -6.32
N HIS A 170 6.29 3.84 -7.64
CA HIS A 170 6.13 5.08 -8.38
C HIS A 170 4.99 4.92 -9.37
N VAL A 171 3.94 5.71 -9.15
CA VAL A 171 2.76 5.77 -10.00
C VAL A 171 2.86 6.99 -10.91
N ILE A 172 2.77 6.76 -12.21
CA ILE A 172 2.82 7.79 -13.26
C ILE A 172 1.80 7.46 -14.36
N PRO A 173 1.35 8.44 -15.15
CA PRO A 173 0.57 8.16 -16.33
C PRO A 173 1.37 7.35 -17.34
N ASP A 174 0.74 6.31 -17.87
CA ASP A 174 1.20 5.64 -19.08
C ASP A 174 0.48 6.26 -20.26
N THR A 175 1.15 7.16 -20.99
CA THR A 175 0.58 7.81 -22.17
C THR A 175 0.37 6.87 -23.35
N SER A 176 0.85 5.62 -23.28
CA SER A 176 0.45 4.59 -24.25
C SER A 176 -0.94 4.04 -23.92
N GLY A 177 -1.36 4.15 -22.66
CA GLY A 177 -2.66 3.83 -22.06
C GLY A 177 -3.08 2.38 -22.14
N ASN A 178 -2.55 1.66 -23.13
CA ASN A 178 -2.94 0.36 -23.62
C ASN A 178 -4.46 0.13 -23.66
N ALA A 179 -5.24 1.21 -23.78
CA ALA A 179 -6.69 1.23 -23.62
C ALA A 179 -7.14 0.48 -22.35
N PHE A 180 -6.55 0.81 -21.19
CA PHE A 180 -6.95 0.24 -19.92
C PHE A 180 -8.43 0.57 -19.65
N SER A 181 -9.22 -0.47 -19.39
CA SER A 181 -10.63 -0.34 -19.03
C SER A 181 -10.78 -0.43 -17.53
N TYR A 182 -11.24 0.64 -16.90
CA TYR A 182 -11.50 0.69 -15.48
C TYR A 182 -12.66 -0.24 -15.09
N ARG A 183 -12.63 -0.75 -13.86
CA ARG A 183 -13.81 -1.38 -13.27
C ARG A 183 -14.96 -0.36 -13.21
N PRO A 184 -16.21 -0.80 -13.47
CA PRO A 184 -17.33 0.10 -13.29
C PRO A 184 -17.56 0.37 -11.81
N LEU A 185 -17.91 1.61 -11.48
CA LEU A 185 -18.57 1.95 -10.22
C LEU A 185 -20.09 1.88 -10.41
N ASP A 186 -20.85 2.27 -9.39
CA ASP A 186 -22.20 1.80 -9.05
C ASP A 186 -23.20 1.60 -10.21
N ASP A 187 -23.19 2.51 -11.18
CA ASP A 187 -24.10 2.52 -12.32
C ASP A 187 -23.72 1.58 -13.48
N GLY A 188 -22.56 0.93 -13.37
CA GLY A 188 -22.07 -0.04 -14.35
C GLY A 188 -21.30 0.55 -15.52
N VAL A 189 -20.95 1.85 -15.50
CA VAL A 189 -20.21 2.48 -16.59
C VAL A 189 -18.74 2.07 -16.56
N VAL A 190 -18.29 1.47 -17.67
CA VAL A 190 -16.88 1.16 -17.92
C VAL A 190 -16.31 2.20 -18.86
N VAL A 191 -15.30 2.93 -18.40
CA VAL A 191 -14.53 3.87 -19.22
C VAL A 191 -13.16 3.29 -19.56
N THR A 192 -12.66 3.68 -20.73
CA THR A 192 -11.36 3.27 -21.25
C THR A 192 -10.54 4.50 -21.55
N GLU A 193 -9.37 4.61 -20.95
CA GLU A 193 -8.51 5.80 -21.08
C GLU A 193 -7.14 5.51 -21.69
N GLU A 194 -6.60 6.51 -22.37
CA GLU A 194 -5.27 6.47 -22.99
C GLU A 194 -4.14 6.91 -22.03
N ALA A 195 -4.48 7.40 -20.84
CA ALA A 195 -3.52 7.89 -19.84
C ALA A 195 -3.76 7.30 -18.44
N ALA A 196 -4.01 5.98 -18.36
CA ALA A 196 -4.15 5.30 -17.07
C ALA A 196 -2.86 5.34 -16.24
N LEU A 197 -3.01 5.36 -14.92
CA LEU A 197 -1.88 5.38 -14.00
C LEU A 197 -1.28 3.99 -13.83
N ILE A 198 0.02 3.85 -14.08
CA ILE A 198 0.76 2.58 -13.91
C ILE A 198 1.73 2.67 -12.71
N ALA A 199 1.75 1.62 -11.89
CA ALA A 199 2.68 1.48 -10.77
C ALA A 199 3.95 0.72 -11.18
N THR A 200 5.12 1.28 -10.88
CA THR A 200 6.45 0.69 -11.10
C THR A 200 7.36 0.89 -9.89
N GLY A 201 8.58 0.36 -9.89
CA GLY A 201 9.52 0.51 -8.77
C GLY A 201 10.92 0.00 -9.09
N ASN A 202 11.85 0.15 -8.14
CA ASN A 202 13.19 -0.43 -8.27
C ASN A 202 13.15 -1.97 -8.29
N ASN A 203 12.19 -2.55 -7.56
CA ASN A 203 11.83 -3.95 -7.63
C ASN A 203 10.48 -4.09 -8.36
N PRO A 204 10.18 -5.27 -8.95
CA PRO A 204 8.87 -5.50 -9.56
C PRO A 204 7.72 -5.19 -8.60
N VAL A 205 6.68 -4.53 -9.12
CA VAL A 205 5.43 -4.29 -8.42
C VAL A 205 4.43 -5.34 -8.87
N ILE A 206 3.70 -5.93 -7.92
CA ILE A 206 2.65 -6.91 -8.16
C ILE A 206 1.34 -6.28 -7.71
N LYS A 207 0.35 -6.26 -8.61
CA LYS A 207 -1.03 -5.88 -8.28
C LYS A 207 -1.83 -7.13 -7.91
N THR A 208 -2.58 -7.06 -6.82
CA THR A 208 -3.53 -8.08 -6.36
C THR A 208 -4.91 -7.44 -6.24
N PHE A 209 -5.90 -7.99 -6.93
CA PHE A 209 -7.26 -7.49 -6.87
C PHE A 209 -7.89 -7.74 -5.48
N ALA A 210 -8.56 -6.73 -4.93
CA ALA A 210 -9.18 -6.84 -3.61
C ALA A 210 -10.32 -7.88 -3.56
N ASP A 211 -11.12 -7.97 -4.63
CA ASP A 211 -12.32 -8.81 -4.69
C ASP A 211 -12.03 -10.31 -4.84
N SER A 212 -10.91 -10.65 -5.47
CA SER A 212 -10.59 -12.01 -5.89
C SER A 212 -9.29 -12.54 -5.29
N GLY A 213 -8.44 -11.66 -4.75
CA GLY A 213 -7.10 -11.99 -4.28
C GLY A 213 -6.16 -12.48 -5.40
N LEU A 214 -6.57 -12.34 -6.67
CA LEU A 214 -5.77 -12.76 -7.81
C LEU A 214 -4.75 -11.69 -8.16
N THR A 215 -3.53 -12.14 -8.47
CA THR A 215 -2.48 -11.27 -9.00
C THR A 215 -2.67 -11.07 -10.50
N THR A 216 -2.47 -9.86 -10.99
CA THR A 216 -2.44 -9.54 -12.43
C THR A 216 -1.05 -9.14 -12.91
N THR A 217 -0.86 -9.17 -14.23
CA THR A 217 0.37 -8.73 -14.90
C THR A 217 0.39 -7.24 -15.21
N ASP A 218 -0.77 -6.61 -15.35
CA ASP A 218 -0.84 -5.15 -15.42
C ASP A 218 -0.74 -4.57 -14.00
N THR A 219 -0.19 -3.37 -13.90
CA THR A 219 -0.06 -2.65 -12.63
C THR A 219 -0.77 -1.31 -12.69
N TYR A 220 -1.84 -1.24 -13.49
CA TYR A 220 -2.65 -0.03 -13.56
C TYR A 220 -3.46 0.12 -12.28
N LEU A 221 -3.53 1.36 -11.76
CA LEU A 221 -4.49 1.70 -10.72
C LEU A 221 -5.90 1.62 -11.30
N ASP A 222 -6.85 1.32 -10.43
CA ASP A 222 -8.24 1.09 -10.81
C ASP A 222 -9.17 1.65 -9.72
N LYS A 223 -10.45 1.78 -10.06
CA LYS A 223 -11.51 2.17 -9.13
C LYS A 223 -11.70 1.14 -8.03
N SER A 224 -12.27 1.49 -6.88
CA SER A 224 -12.56 0.53 -5.81
C SER A 224 -13.55 -0.58 -6.25
N VAL A 225 -13.61 -1.67 -5.49
CA VAL A 225 -14.61 -2.72 -5.74
C VAL A 225 -16.02 -2.15 -5.56
N VAL A 226 -16.88 -2.32 -6.57
CA VAL A 226 -18.21 -1.69 -6.59
C VAL A 226 -19.20 -2.27 -5.56
N SER A 227 -19.19 -3.58 -5.33
CA SER A 227 -20.22 -4.22 -4.51
C SER A 227 -19.78 -5.56 -3.92
N GLY A 228 -20.59 -6.09 -3.00
CA GLY A 228 -20.33 -7.36 -2.31
C GLY A 228 -19.54 -7.17 -1.02
N GLU A 229 -18.90 -8.25 -0.56
CA GLU A 229 -18.15 -8.29 0.70
C GLU A 229 -16.93 -7.35 0.70
N PHE A 230 -16.35 -7.10 -0.48
CA PHE A 230 -15.14 -6.30 -0.64
C PHE A 230 -15.43 -4.88 -1.15
N ALA A 231 -16.68 -4.44 -1.16
CA ALA A 231 -17.02 -3.15 -1.72
C ALA A 231 -16.28 -2.00 -1.04
N GLY A 232 -15.86 -1.00 -1.82
CA GLY A 232 -15.04 0.10 -1.35
C GLY A 232 -13.57 -0.25 -1.11
N GLN A 233 -13.14 -1.51 -1.27
CA GLN A 233 -11.72 -1.86 -1.13
C GLN A 233 -10.92 -1.52 -2.39
N LEU A 234 -9.69 -1.05 -2.16
CA LEU A 234 -8.70 -0.73 -3.21
C LEU A 234 -7.81 -1.94 -3.50
N ASP A 235 -7.28 -2.02 -4.72
CA ASP A 235 -6.36 -3.11 -5.08
C ASP A 235 -5.00 -2.93 -4.40
N SER A 236 -4.34 -4.05 -4.09
CA SER A 236 -3.06 -4.02 -3.38
C SER A 236 -1.87 -4.04 -4.32
N PHE A 237 -0.93 -3.14 -4.11
CA PHE A 237 0.34 -3.04 -4.83
C PHE A 237 1.48 -3.42 -3.91
N THR A 238 2.14 -4.53 -4.23
CA THR A 238 3.20 -5.12 -3.40
C THR A 238 4.55 -5.10 -4.11
N THR A 239 5.61 -4.74 -3.38
CA THR A 239 6.99 -4.80 -3.87
C THR A 239 7.95 -5.20 -2.77
N ALA A 240 9.06 -5.85 -3.13
CA ALA A 240 10.14 -6.14 -2.19
C ALA A 240 10.89 -4.85 -1.82
N LEU A 241 11.41 -4.79 -0.60
CA LEU A 241 12.31 -3.75 -0.14
C LEU A 241 13.72 -4.33 0.01
N ASN A 242 14.71 -3.65 -0.56
CA ASN A 242 16.10 -4.08 -0.43
C ASN A 242 16.69 -3.63 0.92
N GLY A 243 17.50 -4.49 1.53
CA GLY A 243 18.26 -4.21 2.75
C GLY A 243 17.69 -4.84 4.01
N THR A 244 18.36 -4.58 5.13
CA THR A 244 17.93 -4.92 6.49
C THR A 244 18.14 -3.72 7.40
N GLY A 245 17.44 -3.68 8.53
CA GLY A 245 17.52 -2.58 9.48
C GLY A 245 16.54 -2.76 10.62
N ASN A 246 16.44 -1.74 11.48
CA ASN A 246 15.51 -1.73 12.60
C ASN A 246 14.35 -0.77 12.39
N GLN A 247 14.54 0.28 11.59
CA GLN A 247 13.51 1.26 11.28
C GLN A 247 13.37 1.43 9.77
N LEU A 248 12.14 1.34 9.28
CA LEU A 248 11.77 1.65 7.91
C LEU A 248 11.11 3.03 7.89
N THR A 249 11.68 3.97 7.14
CA THR A 249 11.00 5.24 6.81
C THR A 249 10.41 5.14 5.42
N LEU A 250 9.11 5.36 5.33
CA LEU A 250 8.35 5.49 4.09
C LEU A 250 7.97 6.96 3.90
N MET A 251 8.18 7.49 2.70
CA MET A 251 7.75 8.84 2.33
C MET A 251 6.97 8.78 1.02
N LEU A 252 5.76 9.33 1.04
CA LEU A 252 4.99 9.67 -0.14
C LEU A 252 5.32 11.11 -0.55
N THR A 253 5.59 11.31 -1.85
CA THR A 253 5.59 12.61 -2.50
C THR A 253 4.60 12.53 -3.66
N ALA A 254 3.52 13.31 -3.58
CA ALA A 254 2.43 13.27 -4.54
C ALA A 254 2.25 14.61 -5.25
N ASN A 255 2.00 14.51 -6.54
CA ASN A 255 1.56 15.58 -7.41
C ASN A 255 0.46 14.99 -8.28
N VAL A 256 -0.78 15.32 -7.97
CA VAL A 256 -1.99 14.86 -8.65
C VAL A 256 -2.78 16.12 -9.00
N PRO A 257 -2.61 16.70 -10.20
CA PRO A 257 -3.03 18.06 -10.50
C PRO A 257 -4.50 18.23 -10.92
N PHE A 258 -5.25 17.15 -11.16
CA PHE A 258 -6.63 17.24 -11.65
C PHE A 258 -7.48 16.12 -11.05
N GLU A 259 -7.20 14.90 -11.48
CA GLU A 259 -7.91 13.69 -11.08
C GLU A 259 -7.58 13.26 -9.65
N ALA A 260 -8.34 12.30 -9.11
CA ALA A 260 -8.16 11.83 -7.73
C ALA A 260 -7.50 10.46 -7.61
N VAL A 261 -6.72 10.29 -6.54
CA VAL A 261 -6.12 9.02 -6.14
C VAL A 261 -6.41 8.80 -4.65
N ALA A 262 -6.65 7.54 -4.28
CA ALA A 262 -6.85 7.11 -2.91
C ALA A 262 -5.77 6.11 -2.50
N ILE A 263 -5.40 6.18 -1.22
CA ILE A 263 -4.40 5.32 -0.59
C ILE A 263 -4.97 4.77 0.70
N ASP A 264 -4.82 3.48 0.90
CA ASP A 264 -5.21 2.78 2.11
C ASP A 264 -4.19 1.68 2.48
N ASN A 265 -4.24 1.17 3.71
CA ASN A 265 -3.57 -0.02 4.19
C ASN A 265 -2.09 -0.12 3.82
N ILE A 266 -1.27 0.76 4.38
CA ILE A 266 0.19 0.63 4.31
C ILE A 266 0.60 -0.56 5.18
N ARG A 267 1.05 -1.65 4.55
CA ARG A 267 1.45 -2.89 5.22
C ARG A 267 2.91 -3.23 4.93
N ILE A 268 3.66 -3.49 5.99
CA ILE A 268 5.02 -4.02 5.91
C ILE A 268 4.97 -5.49 6.28
N ASN A 269 5.55 -6.33 5.43
CA ASN A 269 5.73 -7.74 5.71
C ASN A 269 7.21 -8.07 5.80
N GLY A 270 7.52 -9.18 6.47
CA GLY A 270 8.89 -9.67 6.58
C GLY A 270 8.97 -11.09 7.10
N VAL A 271 10.20 -11.61 7.11
CA VAL A 271 10.54 -12.90 7.68
C VAL A 271 11.29 -12.67 9.00
N PRO A 272 10.88 -13.29 10.11
CA PRO A 272 11.63 -13.20 11.35
C PRO A 272 13.08 -13.65 11.15
N GLU A 273 14.04 -12.82 11.55
CA GLU A 273 15.44 -13.21 11.55
C GLU A 273 15.67 -14.38 12.52
N PRO A 274 16.55 -15.34 12.17
CA PRO A 274 16.85 -16.45 13.06
C PRO A 274 17.47 -15.93 14.37
N SER A 275 16.78 -16.16 15.48
CA SER A 275 17.27 -15.77 16.81
C SER A 275 18.68 -16.31 17.05
N ALA A 276 19.60 -15.44 17.47
CA ALA A 276 21.01 -15.79 17.74
C ALA A 276 21.17 -16.94 18.75
N SER A 277 20.17 -17.15 19.62
CA SER A 277 20.10 -18.27 20.56
C SER A 277 20.01 -19.64 19.87
N LEU A 278 19.26 -19.78 18.77
CA LEU A 278 19.20 -21.05 18.03
C LEU A 278 20.54 -21.41 17.36
N MET A 279 21.24 -20.42 16.82
CA MET A 279 22.56 -20.63 16.21
C MET A 279 23.63 -21.00 17.24
N SER A 280 23.58 -20.41 18.44
CA SER A 280 24.51 -20.75 19.52
C SER A 280 24.34 -22.18 20.05
N VAL A 281 23.11 -22.70 20.12
CA VAL A 281 22.84 -24.09 20.53
C VAL A 281 23.34 -25.09 19.48
N LEU A 282 23.15 -24.81 18.18
CA LEU A 282 23.75 -25.64 17.11
C LEU A 282 25.28 -25.61 17.15
N GLY A 283 25.88 -24.43 17.36
CA GLY A 283 27.33 -24.27 17.47
C GLY A 283 27.91 -25.05 18.66
N ILE A 284 27.26 -25.00 19.81
CA ILE A 284 27.70 -25.72 21.02
C ILE A 284 27.52 -27.23 20.86
N LEU A 285 26.40 -27.72 20.30
CA LEU A 285 26.21 -29.15 20.03
C LEU A 285 27.23 -29.68 19.00
N GLY A 286 27.52 -28.90 17.94
CA GLY A 286 28.53 -29.24 16.94
C GLY A 286 29.93 -29.38 17.55
N VAL A 287 30.32 -28.45 18.42
CA VAL A 287 31.62 -28.51 19.12
C VAL A 287 31.67 -29.66 20.13
N MET A 288 30.57 -29.96 20.84
CA MET A 288 30.51 -31.09 21.77
C MET A 288 30.60 -32.45 21.04
N MET A 289 30.02 -32.58 19.85
CA MET A 289 30.15 -33.80 19.05
C MET A 289 31.54 -33.96 18.42
N ALA A 290 32.17 -32.88 17.97
CA ALA A 290 33.53 -32.91 17.42
C ALA A 290 34.58 -33.29 18.48
N ARG A 291 34.44 -32.81 19.73
CA ARG A 291 35.36 -33.15 20.83
C ARG A 291 35.29 -34.61 21.28
N ARG A 292 34.18 -35.31 21.02
CA ARG A 292 33.98 -36.71 21.42
C ARG A 292 34.62 -37.71 20.44
N ARG A 293 34.91 -37.30 19.20
CA ARG A 293 35.57 -38.14 18.17
C ARG A 293 37.11 -38.12 18.20
N GLY A 294 37.72 -37.23 18.96
CA GLY A 294 39.20 -37.13 19.07
C GLY A 294 39.82 -37.94 20.22
N LYS A 295 39.09 -38.90 20.80
CA LYS A 295 39.53 -39.72 21.95
C LYS A 295 39.35 -41.23 21.72
N GLU A 296 39.41 -41.67 20.47
CA GLU A 296 39.57 -43.09 20.11
C GLU A 296 40.88 -43.30 19.37
#